data_AF-A0A941L1T4-F1
#
_entry.id   AF-A0A941L1T4-F1
#
_cell.length_a   1.000
_cell.length_b   1.000
_cell.length_c   1.000
_cell.angle_alpha   90.00
_cell.angle_beta   90.00
_cell.angle_gamma   90.00
#
_symmetry.space_group_name_H-M   'P 1'
#
loop_
_entity.id
_entity.type
_entity.pdbx_description
1 polymer ?
#
loop_
_entity_poly.entity_id
_entity_poly.type
_entity_poly.pdbx_seq_one_letter_code
_entity_poly.pdbx_strand_id
1 'polypeptide(L)'
;MKSFHQIFNELKKDRGLSNKQIASFTGVKLKEVKQWESGTSFPIETKVVDALEGLLGTEISESLEGYSSQSKINSQVKTAEDDIFKVKNEKIDVTNTKIDKLRNLFQKQPQNTTEYEFDNEIEHIADDYYFEEDTAAPEQNVLEKPYIYDENQIGFYFSRNLKTLGLLSILGVIIFSFFQLFWDSFNLFLDNLL
;
A
#
# COMPACT_ATOMS: atom_id res chain seq x y z
N MET A 1 -36.95 16.78 3.50
CA MET A 1 -35.52 16.44 3.45
C MET A 1 -34.93 17.07 2.21
N LYS A 2 -33.81 17.81 2.34
CA LYS A 2 -33.04 18.26 1.17
C LYS A 2 -32.32 17.03 0.59
N SER A 3 -32.24 16.94 -0.74
CA SER A 3 -31.49 15.87 -1.41
C SER A 3 -29.98 16.13 -1.28
N PHE A 4 -29.15 15.08 -1.29
CA PHE A 4 -27.68 15.17 -1.26
C PHE A 4 -27.14 16.22 -2.25
N HIS A 5 -27.66 16.23 -3.48
CA HIS A 5 -27.22 17.16 -4.51
C HIS A 5 -27.46 18.64 -4.11
N GLN A 6 -28.59 18.92 -3.47
CA GLN A 6 -28.94 20.27 -3.02
C GLN A 6 -28.00 20.73 -1.90
N ILE A 7 -27.74 19.84 -0.93
CA ILE A 7 -26.84 20.10 0.20
C ILE A 7 -25.40 20.28 -0.32
N PHE A 8 -24.96 19.42 -1.23
CA PHE A 8 -23.65 19.51 -1.86
C PHE A 8 -23.43 20.85 -2.58
N ASN A 9 -24.41 21.31 -3.36
CA ASN A 9 -24.33 22.59 -4.05
C ASN A 9 -24.34 23.80 -3.10
N GLU A 10 -25.13 23.75 -2.04
CA GLU A 10 -25.20 24.79 -1.00
C GLU A 10 -23.86 24.91 -0.28
N LEU A 11 -23.36 23.80 0.26
CA LEU A 11 -22.08 23.76 1.00
C LEU A 11 -20.87 24.10 0.13
N LYS A 12 -20.89 23.67 -1.14
CA LYS A 12 -19.86 24.04 -2.10
C LYS A 12 -19.85 25.54 -2.34
N LYS A 13 -21.02 26.15 -2.51
CA LYS A 13 -21.16 27.60 -2.76
C LYS A 13 -20.74 28.40 -1.53
N ASP A 14 -21.14 27.97 -0.34
CA ASP A 14 -20.82 28.63 0.92
C ASP A 14 -19.31 28.64 1.19
N ARG A 15 -18.60 27.57 0.81
CA ARG A 15 -17.14 27.48 0.94
C ARG A 15 -16.36 28.00 -0.27
N GLY A 16 -17.03 28.43 -1.34
CA GLY A 16 -16.38 28.94 -2.55
C GLY A 16 -15.49 27.92 -3.26
N LEU A 17 -15.76 26.62 -3.12
CA LEU A 17 -14.91 25.56 -3.65
C LEU A 17 -15.20 25.29 -5.13
N SER A 18 -14.15 25.12 -5.94
CA SER A 18 -14.29 24.68 -7.33
C SER A 18 -14.37 23.16 -7.45
N ASN A 19 -15.00 22.65 -8.51
CA ASN A 19 -15.04 21.20 -8.77
C ASN A 19 -13.64 20.58 -8.92
N LYS A 20 -12.66 21.37 -9.39
CA LYS A 20 -11.28 20.92 -9.51
C LYS A 20 -10.63 20.71 -8.14
N GLN A 21 -10.89 21.63 -7.20
CA GLN A 21 -10.41 21.50 -5.82
C GLN A 21 -11.06 20.30 -5.13
N ILE A 22 -12.38 20.15 -5.22
CA ILE A 22 -13.09 19.00 -4.64
C ILE A 22 -12.54 17.69 -5.20
N ALA A 23 -12.34 17.60 -6.52
CA ALA A 23 -11.71 16.43 -7.15
C ALA A 23 -10.29 16.16 -6.63
N SER A 24 -9.48 17.21 -6.45
CA SER A 24 -8.11 17.11 -5.94
C SER A 24 -8.06 16.63 -4.47
N PHE A 25 -8.97 17.11 -3.63
CA PHE A 25 -8.99 16.76 -2.19
C PHE A 25 -9.58 15.37 -1.93
N THR A 26 -10.56 14.96 -2.73
CA THR A 26 -11.23 13.65 -2.57
C THR A 26 -10.56 12.53 -3.37
N GLY A 27 -9.66 12.87 -4.31
CA GLY A 27 -8.99 11.90 -5.18
C GLY A 27 -9.86 11.37 -6.32
N VAL A 28 -11.08 11.89 -6.51
CA VAL A 28 -12.00 11.44 -7.55
C VAL A 28 -11.83 12.20 -8.87
N LYS A 29 -12.36 11.64 -9.96
CA LYS A 29 -12.31 12.31 -11.26
C LYS A 29 -13.26 13.51 -11.29
N LEU A 30 -12.88 14.59 -11.99
CA LEU A 30 -13.72 15.77 -12.18
C LEU A 30 -15.12 15.46 -12.75
N LYS A 31 -15.24 14.38 -13.54
CA LYS A 31 -16.53 13.93 -14.08
C LYS A 31 -17.49 13.46 -12.99
N GLU A 32 -16.99 12.79 -11.96
CA GLU A 32 -17.80 12.28 -10.85
C GLU A 32 -18.31 13.43 -9.98
N VAL A 33 -17.46 14.42 -9.69
CA VAL A 33 -17.89 15.64 -8.98
C VAL A 33 -19.02 16.36 -9.73
N LYS A 34 -18.94 16.44 -11.07
CA LYS A 34 -20.03 17.01 -11.89
C LYS A 34 -21.31 16.17 -11.89
N GLN A 35 -21.19 14.86 -11.68
CA GLN A 35 -22.35 13.98 -11.56
C GLN A 35 -23.04 14.17 -10.19
N TRP A 36 -22.27 14.41 -9.13
CA TRP A 36 -22.79 14.80 -7.81
C TRP A 36 -23.50 16.15 -7.86
N GLU A 37 -22.97 17.10 -8.64
CA GLU A 37 -23.63 18.38 -8.96
C GLU A 37 -24.81 18.29 -9.93
N SER A 38 -25.09 17.14 -10.53
CA SER A 38 -26.30 16.97 -11.33
C SER A 38 -27.29 16.02 -10.67
N GLY A 39 -26.94 15.47 -9.50
CA GLY A 39 -27.72 14.45 -8.81
C GLY A 39 -27.81 13.13 -9.57
N THR A 40 -26.92 12.90 -10.55
CA THR A 40 -26.90 11.66 -11.36
C THR A 40 -26.12 10.54 -10.70
N SER A 41 -25.19 10.86 -9.81
CA SER A 41 -24.47 9.88 -9.00
C SER A 41 -24.18 10.44 -7.61
N PHE A 42 -23.70 9.55 -6.73
CA PHE A 42 -23.37 9.84 -5.33
C PHE A 42 -22.03 9.19 -4.99
N PRO A 43 -21.29 9.69 -3.99
CA PRO A 43 -20.06 9.06 -3.51
C PRO A 43 -20.39 7.70 -2.89
N ILE A 44 -19.71 6.64 -3.36
CA ILE A 44 -19.91 5.25 -2.88
C ILE A 44 -18.79 4.85 -1.92
N GLU A 45 -17.57 5.36 -2.15
CA GLU A 45 -16.39 4.99 -1.38
C GLU A 45 -16.35 5.74 -0.05
N THR A 46 -16.16 5.01 1.05
CA THR A 46 -16.08 5.60 2.40
C THR A 46 -15.01 6.68 2.51
N LYS A 47 -13.82 6.47 1.94
CA LYS A 47 -12.73 7.47 1.91
C LYS A 47 -13.13 8.78 1.24
N VAL A 48 -13.94 8.69 0.19
CA VAL A 48 -14.45 9.86 -0.55
C VAL A 48 -15.49 10.59 0.27
N VAL A 49 -16.36 9.86 0.99
CA VAL A 49 -17.33 10.45 1.91
C VAL A 49 -16.62 11.14 3.08
N ASP A 50 -15.62 10.50 3.70
CA ASP A 50 -14.85 11.07 4.81
C ASP A 50 -14.08 12.33 4.37
N ALA A 51 -13.50 12.33 3.16
CA ALA A 51 -12.83 13.50 2.60
C ALA A 51 -13.82 14.63 2.26
N LEU A 52 -15.01 14.29 1.74
CA LEU A 52 -16.07 15.26 1.53
C LEU A 52 -16.61 15.81 2.85
N GLU A 53 -16.69 15.01 3.90
CA GLU A 53 -17.07 15.46 5.23
C GLU A 53 -16.02 16.41 5.82
N GLY A 54 -14.72 16.11 5.66
CA GLY A 54 -13.66 17.03 6.08
C GLY A 54 -13.67 18.35 5.32
N LEU A 55 -14.07 18.34 4.04
CA LEU A 55 -14.09 19.52 3.18
C LEU A 55 -15.39 20.33 3.29
N LEU A 56 -16.54 19.64 3.37
CA LEU A 56 -17.88 20.19 3.25
C LEU A 56 -18.74 20.03 4.53
N GLY A 57 -18.28 19.31 5.54
CA GLY A 57 -19.00 19.11 6.80
C GLY A 57 -19.83 17.82 6.85
N THR A 58 -20.28 17.49 8.05
CA THR A 58 -21.05 16.28 8.42
C THR A 58 -22.43 16.21 7.77
N GLU A 59 -22.94 17.33 7.25
CA GLU A 59 -24.23 17.40 6.57
C GLU A 59 -24.23 16.57 5.27
N ILE A 60 -23.04 16.38 4.65
CA ILE A 60 -22.88 15.52 3.48
C ILE A 60 -23.09 14.05 3.84
N SER A 61 -22.47 13.56 4.91
CA SER A 61 -22.59 12.17 5.33
C SER A 61 -24.00 11.87 5.86
N GLU A 62 -24.61 12.78 6.64
CA GLU A 62 -26.00 12.66 7.09
C GLU A 62 -26.99 12.55 5.90
N SER A 63 -26.77 13.34 4.84
CA SER A 63 -27.60 13.28 3.64
C SER A 63 -27.45 11.96 2.86
N LEU A 64 -26.35 11.23 3.07
CA LEU A 64 -26.05 9.96 2.43
C LEU A 64 -26.50 8.75 3.28
N GLU A 65 -26.72 8.90 4.59
CA GLU A 65 -27.22 7.82 5.45
C GLU A 65 -28.55 7.25 4.98
N GLY A 66 -29.42 8.07 4.38
CA GLY A 66 -30.66 7.61 3.72
C GLY A 66 -30.42 6.66 2.53
N TYR A 67 -29.21 6.65 1.96
CA TYR A 67 -28.79 5.82 0.82
C TYR A 67 -27.80 4.70 1.22
N SER A 68 -27.29 4.69 2.46
CA SER A 68 -26.18 3.82 2.90
C SER A 68 -26.58 2.41 3.32
N SER A 69 -27.86 2.03 3.20
CA SER A 69 -28.38 0.72 3.64
C SER A 69 -27.70 -0.48 2.97
N GLN A 70 -26.96 -0.28 1.87
CA GLN A 70 -26.21 -1.32 1.16
C GLN A 70 -24.77 -1.55 1.69
N SER A 71 -24.18 -0.66 2.51
CA SER A 71 -22.75 -0.72 2.88
C SER A 71 -22.42 -1.48 4.18
N LYS A 72 -23.44 -1.93 4.93
CA LYS A 72 -23.29 -2.61 6.24
C LYS A 72 -22.54 -3.95 6.21
N ILE A 73 -22.20 -4.48 5.04
CA ILE A 73 -21.39 -5.69 4.91
C ILE A 73 -19.89 -5.39 5.15
N ASN A 74 -19.42 -4.16 4.89
CA ASN A 74 -18.01 -3.79 5.06
C ASN A 74 -17.64 -3.30 6.47
N SER A 75 -18.61 -2.88 7.28
CA SER A 75 -18.34 -2.42 8.65
C SER A 75 -17.93 -3.56 9.59
N GLN A 76 -18.40 -4.80 9.34
CA GLN A 76 -17.95 -5.97 10.11
C GLN A 76 -16.47 -6.29 9.89
N VAL A 77 -15.93 -6.00 8.69
CA VAL A 77 -14.50 -6.18 8.38
C VAL A 77 -13.66 -5.09 9.05
N LYS A 78 -14.14 -3.84 9.09
CA LYS A 78 -13.46 -2.75 9.83
C LYS A 78 -13.33 -3.02 11.32
N THR A 79 -14.35 -3.59 11.98
CA THR A 79 -14.22 -4.00 13.40
C THR A 79 -13.21 -5.12 13.62
N ALA A 80 -12.99 -5.99 12.63
CA ALA A 80 -11.95 -7.02 12.72
C ALA A 80 -10.55 -6.42 12.56
N GLU A 81 -10.37 -5.42 11.70
CA GLU A 81 -9.09 -4.72 11.52
C GLU A 81 -8.75 -3.85 12.74
N ASP A 82 -9.71 -3.12 13.30
CA ASP A 82 -9.50 -2.30 14.51
C ASP A 82 -9.23 -3.15 15.76
N ASP A 83 -9.76 -4.37 15.83
CA ASP A 83 -9.46 -5.33 16.89
C ASP A 83 -8.03 -5.92 16.80
N ILE A 84 -7.35 -5.82 15.64
CA ILE A 84 -5.92 -6.19 15.50
C ILE A 84 -5.03 -5.20 16.26
N PHE A 85 -5.45 -3.93 16.36
CA PHE A 85 -4.69 -2.87 17.01
C PHE A 85 -5.05 -2.67 18.50
N LYS A 86 -6.11 -3.32 18.99
CA LYS A 86 -6.43 -3.32 20.42
C LYS A 86 -5.53 -4.32 21.15
N VAL A 87 -4.66 -3.78 22.02
CA VAL A 87 -3.83 -4.58 22.92
C VAL A 87 -4.72 -5.29 23.93
N LYS A 88 -5.01 -6.57 23.69
CA LYS A 88 -5.64 -7.44 24.68
C LYS A 88 -4.59 -7.77 25.75
N ASN A 89 -4.70 -7.17 26.93
CA ASN A 89 -3.82 -7.41 28.08
C ASN A 89 -4.09 -8.77 28.77
N GLU A 90 -4.35 -9.81 27.98
CA GLU A 90 -4.54 -11.16 28.49
C GLU A 90 -3.16 -11.82 28.60
N LYS A 91 -2.82 -12.36 29.78
CA LYS A 91 -1.55 -13.07 29.98
C LYS A 91 -1.63 -14.39 29.20
N ILE A 92 -1.09 -14.37 27.98
CA ILE A 92 -0.94 -15.57 27.17
C ILE A 92 0.26 -16.34 27.75
N ASP A 93 0.01 -17.50 28.36
CA ASP A 93 1.07 -18.43 28.75
C ASP A 93 1.66 -19.08 27.48
N VAL A 94 2.67 -18.43 26.91
CA VAL A 94 3.38 -18.92 25.72
C VAL A 94 4.20 -20.16 26.12
N THR A 95 3.67 -21.34 25.81
CA THR A 95 4.42 -22.59 25.91
C THR A 95 5.50 -22.61 24.83
N ASN A 96 6.74 -22.30 25.24
CA ASN A 96 7.91 -22.34 24.37
C ASN A 96 8.04 -23.73 23.73
N THR A 97 7.74 -23.84 22.43
CA THR A 97 8.02 -25.06 21.67
C THR A 97 9.48 -25.07 21.23
N LYS A 98 10.02 -26.27 20.94
CA LYS A 98 11.44 -26.48 20.62
C LYS A 98 11.94 -25.66 19.41
N ILE A 99 11.02 -25.14 18.58
CA ILE A 99 11.30 -24.33 17.38
C ILE A 99 11.60 -22.87 17.76
N ASP A 100 10.99 -22.31 18.80
CA ASP A 100 11.26 -20.93 19.25
C ASP A 100 12.69 -20.75 19.79
N LYS A 101 13.29 -21.82 20.36
CA LYS A 101 14.69 -21.80 20.78
C LYS A 101 15.66 -21.66 19.61
N LEU A 102 15.32 -22.18 18.42
CA LEU A 102 16.16 -22.06 17.23
C LEU A 102 16.07 -20.67 16.60
N ARG A 103 14.91 -20.00 16.68
CA ARG A 103 14.73 -18.63 16.15
C ARG A 103 15.55 -17.59 16.93
N ASN A 104 15.68 -17.77 18.24
CA ASN A 104 16.43 -16.86 19.11
C ASN A 104 17.97 -17.00 18.96
N LEU A 105 18.47 -18.06 18.32
CA LEU A 105 19.91 -18.23 18.05
C LEU A 105 20.42 -17.36 16.88
N PHE A 106 19.52 -16.95 15.97
CA PHE A 106 19.86 -16.14 14.79
C PHE A 106 19.53 -14.65 14.93
N GLN A 107 18.94 -14.22 16.05
CA GLN A 107 18.71 -12.80 16.32
C GLN A 107 20.01 -12.15 16.82
N LYS A 108 20.61 -11.30 15.97
CA LYS A 108 21.68 -10.38 16.36
C LYS A 108 21.18 -9.49 17.52
N GLN A 109 22.05 -9.23 18.48
CA GLN A 109 21.83 -8.33 19.63
C GLN A 109 21.15 -7.02 19.21
N PRO A 110 20.09 -6.58 19.91
CA PRO A 110 19.51 -5.26 19.68
C PRO A 110 20.55 -4.18 20.04
N GLN A 111 20.87 -3.33 19.08
CA GLN A 111 21.63 -2.10 19.34
C GLN A 111 20.77 -1.17 20.21
N ASN A 112 21.40 -0.54 21.21
CA ASN A 112 20.77 0.44 22.09
C ASN A 112 20.11 1.56 21.27
N THR A 113 18.81 1.75 21.47
CA THR A 113 18.05 2.90 21.00
C THR A 113 18.52 4.14 21.73
N THR A 114 19.17 5.09 21.04
CA THR A 114 19.33 6.46 21.52
C THR A 114 17.96 7.13 21.55
N GLU A 115 17.48 7.39 22.75
CA GLU A 115 16.31 8.21 23.07
C GLU A 115 16.61 9.66 22.63
N TYR A 116 15.80 10.20 21.73
CA TYR A 116 15.87 11.62 21.32
C TYR A 116 14.94 12.41 22.24
N GLU A 117 15.50 13.37 22.98
CA GLU A 117 14.75 14.36 23.75
C GLU A 117 14.38 15.53 22.82
N PHE A 118 13.10 15.88 22.77
CA PHE A 118 12.59 16.98 21.94
C PHE A 118 12.61 18.27 22.78
N ASP A 119 13.47 19.23 22.42
CA ASP A 119 13.47 20.55 23.04
C ASP A 119 12.22 21.35 22.62
N ASN A 120 11.46 21.79 23.63
CA ASN A 120 10.25 22.62 23.50
C ASN A 120 10.59 24.11 23.32
N GLU A 121 11.39 24.47 22.32
CA GLU A 121 11.63 25.88 21.93
C GLU A 121 11.40 26.08 20.43
N ILE A 122 10.15 25.95 19.99
CA ILE A 122 9.71 26.54 18.72
C ILE A 122 8.38 27.26 18.94
N GLU A 123 8.43 28.29 19.79
CA GLU A 123 7.46 29.38 19.76
C GLU A 123 8.14 30.57 19.05
N HIS A 124 7.52 31.01 17.95
CA HIS A 124 7.87 32.20 17.16
C HIS A 124 9.03 32.09 16.16
N ILE A 125 8.76 31.52 14.97
CA ILE A 125 9.40 31.99 13.74
C ILE A 125 8.30 32.25 12.73
N ALA A 126 7.82 33.50 12.73
CA ALA A 126 6.95 34.05 11.70
C ALA A 126 7.75 34.27 10.41
N ASP A 127 7.08 34.02 9.28
CA ASP A 127 7.26 34.59 7.94
C ASP A 127 8.53 35.43 7.71
N ASP A 128 9.58 34.77 7.22
CA ASP A 128 10.54 35.27 6.21
C ASP A 128 11.79 34.38 6.26
N TYR A 129 11.73 33.21 5.60
CA TYR A 129 12.93 32.40 5.37
C TYR A 129 13.35 32.52 3.91
N TYR A 130 14.37 33.35 3.69
CA TYR A 130 15.21 33.32 2.51
C TYR A 130 15.76 31.90 2.33
N PHE A 131 15.74 31.37 1.10
CA PHE A 131 16.54 30.20 0.75
C PHE A 131 18.01 30.62 0.77
N GLU A 132 18.70 30.40 1.88
CA GLU A 132 20.15 30.30 1.86
C GLU A 132 20.53 28.98 1.17
N GLU A 133 21.36 29.09 0.14
CA GLU A 133 21.88 27.97 -0.62
C GLU A 133 22.87 27.21 0.28
N ASP A 134 22.38 26.14 0.89
CA ASP A 134 23.15 25.21 1.75
C ASP A 134 24.31 24.59 0.95
N THR A 135 25.44 25.32 0.92
CA THR A 135 26.72 24.87 0.41
C THR A 135 27.52 24.22 1.54
N ALA A 136 27.03 23.12 2.11
CA ALA A 136 27.84 22.13 2.85
C ALA A 136 27.00 20.97 3.41
N ALA A 137 26.26 20.24 2.56
CA ALA A 137 25.97 18.85 2.90
C ALA A 137 27.27 18.04 2.68
N PRO A 138 27.72 17.19 3.63
CA PRO A 138 28.78 16.25 3.31
C PRO A 138 28.30 15.40 2.16
N GLU A 139 28.97 15.47 1.01
CA GLU A 139 28.74 14.56 -0.10
C GLU A 139 28.92 13.14 0.43
N GLN A 140 27.83 12.50 0.82
CA GLN A 140 27.78 11.05 0.87
C GLN A 140 27.99 10.63 -0.57
N ASN A 141 29.24 10.34 -0.90
CA ASN A 141 29.68 9.67 -2.10
C ASN A 141 29.13 8.23 -2.03
N VAL A 142 27.80 8.09 -2.02
CA VAL A 142 27.14 6.83 -2.34
C VAL A 142 27.35 6.70 -3.84
N LEU A 143 28.50 6.13 -4.19
CA LEU A 143 28.77 5.70 -5.54
C LEU A 143 27.63 4.74 -5.90
N GLU A 144 26.63 5.24 -6.62
CA GLU A 144 25.53 4.46 -7.15
C GLU A 144 26.12 3.47 -8.14
N LYS A 145 26.55 2.32 -7.63
CA LYS A 145 27.01 1.23 -8.46
C LYS A 145 25.80 0.69 -9.21
N PRO A 146 25.93 0.34 -10.50
CA PRO A 146 24.86 -0.32 -11.23
C PRO A 146 24.36 -1.51 -10.40
N TYR A 147 23.04 -1.62 -10.26
CA TYR A 147 22.33 -2.66 -9.51
C TYR A 147 22.84 -4.10 -9.78
N ILE A 148 23.49 -4.30 -10.93
CA ILE A 148 24.09 -5.55 -11.40
C ILE A 148 25.24 -6.04 -10.48
N TYR A 149 25.93 -5.16 -9.75
CA TYR A 149 27.11 -5.52 -8.94
C TYR A 149 26.83 -5.70 -7.43
N ASP A 150 25.57 -5.69 -7.02
CA ASP A 150 25.18 -5.91 -5.63
C ASP A 150 24.88 -7.39 -5.39
N GLU A 151 25.73 -8.04 -4.60
CA GLU A 151 25.64 -9.46 -4.24
C GLU A 151 24.31 -9.82 -3.57
N ASN A 152 23.66 -8.88 -2.88
CA ASN A 152 22.39 -9.11 -2.19
C ASN A 152 21.18 -9.06 -3.13
N GLN A 153 21.34 -8.62 -4.38
CA GLN A 153 20.23 -8.44 -5.31
C GLN A 153 19.85 -9.72 -6.05
N ILE A 154 20.77 -10.67 -6.22
CA ILE A 154 20.47 -11.95 -6.86
C ILE A 154 19.30 -12.62 -6.13
N GLY A 155 19.36 -12.72 -4.81
CA GLY A 155 18.28 -13.25 -3.98
C GLY A 155 16.95 -12.49 -4.14
N PHE A 156 17.00 -11.17 -4.29
CA PHE A 156 15.81 -10.33 -4.54
C PHE A 156 15.18 -10.60 -5.91
N TYR A 157 15.97 -10.83 -6.97
CA TYR A 157 15.44 -11.20 -8.28
C TYR A 157 14.82 -12.60 -8.28
N PHE A 158 15.43 -13.56 -7.59
CA PHE A 158 14.88 -14.91 -7.43
C PHE A 158 13.57 -14.91 -6.64
N SER A 159 13.50 -14.15 -5.55
CA SER A 159 12.28 -14.06 -4.73
C SER A 159 11.14 -13.32 -5.46
N ARG A 160 11.44 -12.24 -6.19
CA ARG A 160 10.44 -11.48 -6.96
C ARG A 160 9.88 -12.24 -8.16
N ASN A 161 10.69 -13.09 -8.80
CA ASN A 161 10.31 -13.85 -9.99
C ASN A 161 10.07 -15.35 -9.72
N LEU A 162 9.80 -15.74 -8.48
CA LEU A 162 9.64 -17.13 -8.08
C LEU A 162 8.53 -17.86 -8.88
N LYS A 163 7.46 -17.16 -9.23
CA LYS A 163 6.37 -17.68 -10.08
C LYS A 163 6.86 -18.04 -11.48
N THR A 164 7.67 -17.16 -12.07
CA THR A 164 8.28 -17.37 -13.40
C THR A 164 9.28 -18.52 -13.36
N LEU A 165 10.08 -18.63 -12.29
CA LEU A 165 10.99 -19.75 -12.07
C LEU A 165 10.26 -21.09 -11.92
N GLY A 166 9.14 -21.11 -11.20
CA GLY A 166 8.30 -22.31 -11.10
C GLY A 166 7.78 -22.77 -12.47
N LEU A 167 7.27 -21.83 -13.28
CA LEU A 167 6.80 -22.13 -14.63
C LEU A 167 7.94 -22.61 -15.54
N LEU A 168 9.11 -21.96 -15.46
CA LEU A 168 10.30 -22.36 -16.22
C LEU A 168 10.81 -23.74 -15.79
N SER A 169 10.71 -24.09 -14.51
CA SER A 169 11.07 -25.42 -14.01
C SER A 169 10.14 -26.50 -14.55
N ILE A 170 8.83 -26.24 -14.62
CA ILE A 170 7.86 -27.18 -15.22
C ILE A 170 8.15 -27.34 -16.71
N LEU A 171 8.40 -26.24 -17.42
CA LEU A 171 8.78 -26.27 -18.83
C LEU A 171 10.08 -27.05 -19.03
N GLY A 172 11.06 -26.88 -18.15
CA GLY A 172 12.33 -27.62 -18.17
C GLY A 172 12.15 -29.14 -18.05
N VAL A 173 11.26 -29.59 -17.16
CA VAL A 173 10.92 -31.03 -17.04
C VAL A 173 10.33 -31.55 -18.34
N ILE A 174 9.41 -30.81 -18.95
CA ILE A 174 8.79 -31.20 -20.23
C ILE A 174 9.86 -31.31 -21.33
N ILE A 175 10.72 -30.29 -21.47
CA ILE A 175 11.82 -30.27 -22.44
C ILE A 175 12.76 -31.46 -22.22
N PHE A 176 13.11 -31.75 -20.96
CA PHE A 176 13.99 -32.87 -20.63
C PHE A 176 13.36 -34.21 -21.05
N SER A 177 12.07 -34.42 -20.78
CA SER A 177 11.36 -35.63 -21.22
C SER A 177 11.34 -35.77 -22.74
N PHE A 178 11.10 -34.68 -23.47
CA PHE A 178 11.17 -34.69 -24.94
C PHE A 178 12.57 -35.00 -25.45
N PHE A 179 13.59 -34.42 -24.84
CA PHE A 179 14.97 -34.66 -25.24
C PHE A 179 15.40 -36.10 -24.96
N GLN A 180 14.94 -36.69 -23.85
CA GLN A 180 15.18 -38.09 -23.54
C GLN A 180 14.53 -39.01 -24.58
N LEU A 181 13.25 -38.77 -24.93
CA LEU A 181 12.57 -39.52 -26.00
C LEU A 181 13.26 -39.38 -27.36
N PHE A 182 13.72 -38.16 -27.68
CA PHE A 182 14.51 -37.92 -28.88
C PHE A 182 15.82 -38.70 -28.86
N TRP A 183 16.53 -38.69 -27.74
CA TRP A 183 17.80 -39.39 -27.56
C TRP A 183 17.63 -40.90 -27.71
N ASP A 184 16.59 -41.47 -27.10
CA ASP A 184 16.26 -42.88 -27.21
C ASP A 184 15.93 -43.26 -28.66
N SER A 185 15.13 -42.44 -29.35
CA SER A 185 14.82 -42.64 -30.77
C SER A 185 16.04 -42.51 -31.67
N PHE A 186 16.96 -41.60 -31.33
CA PHE A 186 18.20 -41.39 -32.07
C PHE A 186 19.15 -42.58 -31.92
N ASN A 187 19.30 -43.10 -30.70
CA ASN A 187 20.11 -44.31 -30.47
C ASN A 187 19.52 -45.52 -31.18
N LEU A 188 18.18 -45.72 -31.13
CA LEU A 188 17.52 -46.80 -31.86
C LEU A 188 17.73 -46.68 -33.38
N PHE A 189 17.75 -45.46 -33.92
CA PHE A 189 18.08 -45.23 -35.32
C PHE A 189 19.53 -45.62 -35.63
N LEU A 190 20.48 -45.24 -34.78
CA LEU A 190 21.89 -45.63 -34.94
C LEU A 190 22.09 -47.14 -34.85
N ASP A 191 21.44 -47.80 -33.89
CA ASP A 191 21.52 -49.25 -33.70
C ASP A 191 20.96 -50.04 -34.90
N ASN A 192 20.00 -49.48 -35.64
CA ASN A 192 19.50 -50.08 -36.87
C ASN A 192 20.35 -49.77 -38.11
N LEU A 193 21.28 -48.80 -38.00
CA LEU A 193 22.17 -48.40 -39.09
C LEU A 193 23.54 -49.11 -39.03
N LEU A 194 23.89 -49.66 -37.86
CA LEU A 194 25.15 -50.35 -37.55
C LEU A 194 24.97 -51.88 -37.66
#